data_AF-A0A963HW80-F1
#
_entry.id   AF-A0A963HW80-F1
#
_cell.length_a   1.000
_cell.length_b   1.000
_cell.length_c   1.000
_cell.angle_alpha   90.00
_cell.angle_beta   90.00
_cell.angle_gamma   90.00
#
_symmetry.space_group_name_H-M   'P 1'
#
loop_
_entity.id
_entity.type
_entity.pdbx_description
1 polymer ?
#
loop_
_entity_poly.entity_id
_entity_poly.type
_entity_poly.pdbx_seq_one_letter_code
_entity_poly.pdbx_strand_id
1 'polypeptide(L)'
;MNAASLERHAMTATPLIMTPDDRRAALSVVGTQVSVLSAERADLKITLQNGEEGAGPPPHDHDWDEAFYVIRGQVNFAFGDTTTLCRAGTLVHVPAGVVHAFSYGPGGGEMLEVTGPRSQAVTMFTALDQLASAGESAPEQLIAVTAAHGVTIRV
;
A
#
# COMPACT_ATOMS: atom_id res chain seq x y z
N MET A 1 49.76 -12.79 -16.27
CA MET A 1 48.85 -12.19 -15.28
C MET A 1 48.51 -10.79 -15.76
N ASN A 2 47.27 -10.54 -16.20
CA ASN A 2 46.82 -9.21 -16.61
C ASN A 2 45.88 -8.67 -15.53
N ALA A 3 46.22 -7.50 -14.99
CA ALA A 3 45.42 -6.78 -14.01
C ALA A 3 44.16 -6.27 -14.71
N ALA A 4 43.05 -6.98 -14.53
CA ALA A 4 41.74 -6.49 -14.93
C ALA A 4 41.46 -5.17 -14.21
N SER A 5 41.42 -4.09 -14.98
CA SER A 5 40.90 -2.79 -14.60
C SER A 5 39.44 -2.96 -14.19
N LEU A 6 39.20 -3.00 -12.89
CA LEU A 6 37.86 -2.84 -12.32
C LEU A 6 37.40 -1.41 -12.65
N GLU A 7 36.64 -1.25 -13.73
CA GLU A 7 35.91 -0.02 -13.98
C GLU A 7 34.98 0.22 -12.78
N ARG A 8 35.20 1.31 -12.05
CA ARG A 8 34.27 1.74 -11.00
C ARG A 8 33.00 2.18 -11.70
N HIS A 9 31.95 1.38 -11.59
CA HIS A 9 30.63 1.75 -12.08
C HIS A 9 30.18 3.03 -11.36
N ALA A 10 30.08 4.14 -12.10
CA ALA A 10 29.59 5.38 -11.53
C ALA A 10 28.11 5.20 -11.17
N MET A 11 27.79 5.33 -9.88
CA MET A 11 26.40 5.33 -9.40
C MET A 11 25.68 6.54 -10.02
N THR A 12 24.75 6.31 -10.93
CA THR A 12 23.92 7.36 -11.54
C THR A 12 22.70 7.73 -10.67
N ALA A 13 22.39 6.89 -9.67
CA ALA A 13 21.31 7.08 -8.71
C ALA A 13 21.80 6.84 -7.27
N THR A 14 21.22 7.58 -6.32
CA THR A 14 21.52 7.44 -4.89
C THR A 14 20.63 6.34 -4.27
N PRO A 15 21.19 5.34 -3.59
CA PRO A 15 20.40 4.37 -2.83
C PRO A 15 19.53 5.05 -1.77
N LEU A 16 18.32 4.56 -1.58
CA LEU A 16 17.47 4.96 -0.46
C LEU A 16 17.75 4.07 0.75
N ILE A 17 18.16 4.67 1.85
CA ILE A 17 18.25 4.04 3.16
C ILE A 17 17.30 4.82 4.07
N MET A 18 16.33 4.13 4.66
CA MET A 18 15.33 4.72 5.54
C MET A 18 15.23 3.89 6.82
N THR A 19 15.53 4.51 7.95
CA THR A 19 15.28 3.96 9.27
C THR A 19 13.87 4.35 9.74
N PRO A 20 13.32 3.71 10.79
CA PRO A 20 12.06 4.15 11.38
C PRO A 20 12.04 5.64 11.77
N ASP A 21 13.16 6.18 12.24
CA ASP A 21 13.27 7.58 12.68
C ASP A 21 13.26 8.58 11.50
N ASP A 22 13.57 8.12 10.28
CA ASP A 22 13.54 8.94 9.06
C ASP A 22 12.12 9.07 8.48
N ARG A 23 11.15 8.28 8.97
CA ARG A 23 9.80 8.22 8.41
C ARG A 23 9.03 9.50 8.74
N ARG A 24 8.28 9.98 7.75
CA ARG A 24 7.19 10.94 8.01
C ARG A 24 6.11 10.26 8.85
N ALA A 25 5.28 11.07 9.50
CA ALA A 25 4.08 10.57 10.17
C ALA A 25 3.26 9.71 9.21
N ALA A 26 2.72 8.60 9.72
CA ALA A 26 1.84 7.73 8.95
C ALA A 26 0.56 8.50 8.56
N LEU A 27 0.06 8.20 7.37
CA LEU A 27 -1.21 8.69 6.87
C LEU A 27 -2.35 7.89 7.50
N SER A 28 -3.41 8.57 7.92
CA SER A 28 -4.63 7.95 8.42
C SER A 28 -5.61 7.70 7.27
N VAL A 29 -5.73 6.44 6.86
CA VAL A 29 -6.52 6.01 5.70
C VAL A 29 -7.61 5.04 6.16
N VAL A 30 -8.81 5.56 6.41
CA VAL A 30 -10.02 4.76 6.72
C VAL A 30 -9.75 3.64 7.76
N GLY A 31 -9.18 4.01 8.91
CA GLY A 31 -8.86 3.08 10.00
C GLY A 31 -7.54 2.31 9.84
N THR A 32 -6.81 2.50 8.75
CA THR A 32 -5.47 1.97 8.51
C THR A 32 -4.42 3.08 8.62
N GLN A 33 -3.25 2.77 9.18
CA GLN A 33 -2.09 3.64 9.21
C GLN A 33 -1.14 3.27 8.08
N VAL A 34 -0.81 4.22 7.21
CA VAL A 34 0.02 4.00 6.02
C VAL A 34 1.30 4.84 6.09
N SER A 35 2.44 4.18 6.30
CA SER A 35 3.76 4.82 6.22
C SER A 35 4.30 4.73 4.80
N VAL A 36 4.51 5.88 4.14
CA VAL A 36 5.10 5.93 2.79
C VAL A 36 6.61 5.74 2.89
N LEU A 37 7.12 4.61 2.38
CA LEU A 37 8.56 4.30 2.40
C LEU A 37 9.27 4.71 1.11
N SER A 38 8.60 4.58 -0.03
CA SER A 38 9.08 5.04 -1.34
C SER A 38 7.89 5.50 -2.19
N ALA A 39 7.92 6.74 -2.69
CA ALA A 39 6.87 7.28 -3.55
C ALA A 39 7.40 8.09 -4.73
N GLU A 40 8.48 8.86 -4.52
CA GLU A 40 8.95 9.84 -5.51
C GLU A 40 10.14 9.38 -6.35
N ARG A 41 10.74 8.22 -6.03
CA ARG A 41 12.09 7.88 -6.51
C ARG A 41 12.23 6.57 -7.29
N ALA A 42 11.15 5.85 -7.59
CA ALA A 42 11.31 4.52 -8.17
C ALA A 42 10.17 4.11 -9.10
N ASP A 43 10.51 3.15 -9.98
CA ASP A 43 9.57 2.29 -10.69
C ASP A 43 8.65 1.51 -9.72
N LEU A 44 8.97 1.51 -8.43
CA LEU A 44 8.23 0.85 -7.36
C LEU A 44 7.86 1.85 -6.26
N LYS A 45 6.58 1.87 -5.92
CA LYS A 45 6.05 2.58 -4.75
C LYS A 45 5.88 1.56 -3.64
N ILE A 46 6.28 1.93 -2.43
CA ILE A 46 6.32 1.02 -1.28
C ILE A 46 5.68 1.73 -0.09
N THR A 47 4.69 1.08 0.52
CA THR A 47 4.10 1.53 1.79
C THR A 47 4.15 0.41 2.82
N LEU A 48 4.25 0.80 4.09
CA LEU A 48 4.05 -0.10 5.22
C LEU A 48 2.69 0.23 5.83
N GLN A 49 1.77 -0.72 5.78
CA GLN A 49 0.41 -0.58 6.27
C GLN A 49 0.24 -1.37 7.56
N ASN A 50 -0.46 -0.79 8.53
CA ASN A 50 -0.90 -1.48 9.74
C ASN A 50 -2.31 -1.05 10.12
N GLY A 51 -3.05 -1.94 10.77
CA GLY A 51 -4.42 -1.67 11.19
C GLY A 51 -4.86 -2.58 12.32
N GLU A 52 -5.88 -2.10 13.03
CA GLU A 52 -6.56 -2.84 14.09
C GLU A 52 -7.44 -3.95 13.51
N GLU A 53 -7.89 -4.87 14.37
CA GLU A 53 -8.83 -5.93 13.99
C GLU A 53 -10.06 -5.36 13.27
N GLY A 54 -10.39 -5.95 12.11
CA GLY A 54 -11.51 -5.55 11.26
C GLY A 54 -11.23 -4.36 10.34
N ALA A 55 -10.13 -3.62 10.52
CA ALA A 55 -9.78 -2.51 9.63
C ALA A 55 -9.32 -3.01 8.25
N GLY A 56 -9.62 -2.23 7.22
CA GLY A 56 -9.24 -2.49 5.84
C GLY A 56 -10.27 -1.94 4.84
N PRO A 57 -9.93 -1.85 3.55
CA PRO A 57 -10.81 -1.26 2.55
C PRO A 57 -11.97 -2.21 2.21
N PRO A 58 -13.14 -1.67 1.84
CA PRO A 58 -14.20 -2.46 1.23
C PRO A 58 -13.75 -2.99 -0.15
N PRO A 59 -14.55 -3.88 -0.79
CA PRO A 59 -14.26 -4.33 -2.15
C PRO A 59 -14.06 -3.17 -3.13
N HIS A 60 -12.98 -3.21 -3.89
CA HIS A 60 -12.61 -2.19 -4.87
C HIS A 60 -11.71 -2.75 -5.98
N ASP A 61 -11.52 -1.97 -7.06
CA ASP A 61 -10.54 -2.25 -8.10
C ASP A 61 -9.92 -0.96 -8.67
N HIS A 62 -8.84 -1.14 -9.41
CA HIS A 62 -8.05 -0.11 -10.08
C HIS A 62 -7.24 -0.70 -11.24
N ASP A 63 -6.61 0.15 -12.07
CA ASP A 63 -5.90 -0.24 -13.31
C ASP A 63 -4.39 -0.51 -13.16
N TRP A 64 -3.91 -0.65 -11.92
CA TRP A 64 -2.55 -1.07 -11.57
C TRP A 64 -2.52 -2.38 -10.78
N ASP A 65 -1.36 -3.03 -10.76
CA ASP A 65 -1.11 -4.23 -9.95
C ASP A 65 -0.68 -3.83 -8.53
N GLU A 66 -1.03 -4.67 -7.55
CA GLU A 66 -0.60 -4.54 -6.16
C GLU A 66 -0.02 -5.86 -5.64
N ALA A 67 1.04 -5.77 -4.84
CA ALA A 67 1.56 -6.89 -4.09
C ALA A 67 1.58 -6.56 -2.60
N PHE A 68 1.02 -7.45 -1.79
CA PHE A 68 1.01 -7.37 -0.35
C PHE A 68 1.86 -8.49 0.25
N TYR A 69 2.73 -8.15 1.19
CA TYR A 69 3.47 -9.14 1.98
C TYR A 69 3.15 -8.98 3.46
N VAL A 70 2.50 -9.98 4.05
CA VAL A 70 2.10 -9.93 5.46
C VAL A 70 3.34 -10.07 6.34
N ILE A 71 3.62 -9.06 7.16
CA ILE A 71 4.76 -9.00 8.07
C ILE A 71 4.38 -9.50 9.46
N ARG A 72 3.22 -9.06 9.98
CA ARG A 72 2.75 -9.38 11.33
C ARG A 72 1.25 -9.64 11.35
N GLY A 73 0.81 -10.53 12.22
CA GLY A 73 -0.61 -10.86 12.41
C GLY A 73 -1.14 -11.73 11.27
N GLN A 74 -2.42 -11.51 10.95
CA GLN A 74 -3.12 -12.21 9.88
C GLN A 74 -4.09 -11.26 9.19
N VAL A 75 -4.24 -11.41 7.88
CA VAL A 75 -5.07 -10.56 7.03
C VAL A 75 -5.97 -11.46 6.20
N ASN A 76 -7.27 -11.19 6.20
CA ASN A 76 -8.21 -11.86 5.30
C ASN A 76 -8.23 -11.08 3.98
N PHE A 77 -7.78 -11.70 2.90
CA PHE A 77 -7.94 -11.14 1.55
C PHE A 77 -9.16 -11.75 0.89
N ALA A 78 -10.02 -10.92 0.31
CA ALA A 78 -11.22 -11.35 -0.40
C ALA A 78 -11.11 -11.00 -1.89
N PHE A 79 -11.48 -11.96 -2.74
CA PHE A 79 -11.54 -11.85 -4.20
C PHE A 79 -12.90 -12.38 -4.66
N GLY A 80 -13.87 -11.49 -4.87
CA GLY A 80 -15.27 -11.88 -5.05
C GLY A 80 -15.78 -12.68 -3.84
N ASP A 81 -16.28 -13.89 -4.08
CA ASP A 81 -16.85 -14.77 -3.03
C ASP A 81 -15.79 -15.57 -2.25
N THR A 82 -14.51 -15.48 -2.63
CA THR A 82 -13.43 -16.25 -1.99
C THR A 82 -12.65 -15.39 -1.02
N THR A 83 -12.58 -15.82 0.24
CA THR A 83 -11.74 -15.21 1.27
C THR A 83 -10.62 -16.16 1.68
N THR A 84 -9.39 -15.66 1.71
CA THR A 84 -8.19 -16.40 2.11
C THR A 84 -7.55 -15.73 3.32
N LEU A 85 -7.31 -16.50 4.38
CA LEU A 85 -6.56 -16.05 5.55
C LEU A 85 -5.05 -16.12 5.28
N CYS A 86 -4.41 -14.96 5.17
CA CYS A 86 -2.99 -14.80 4.91
C CYS A 86 -2.27 -14.46 6.23
N ARG A 87 -1.38 -15.34 6.70
CA ARG A 87 -0.55 -15.10 7.89
C ARG A 87 0.79 -14.45 7.53
N ALA A 88 1.53 -13.98 8.53
CA ALA A 88 2.90 -13.51 8.34
C ALA A 88 3.74 -14.46 7.45
N GLY A 89 4.45 -13.89 6.48
CA GLY A 89 5.19 -14.63 5.45
C GLY A 89 4.42 -14.93 4.17
N THR A 90 3.14 -14.53 4.08
CA THR A 90 2.32 -14.73 2.87
C THR A 90 2.47 -13.55 1.92
N LEU A 91 2.77 -13.85 0.65
CA LEU A 91 2.65 -12.91 -0.47
C LEU A 91 1.25 -13.05 -1.10
N VAL A 92 0.62 -11.91 -1.35
CA VAL A 92 -0.62 -11.79 -2.13
C VAL A 92 -0.33 -10.86 -3.30
N HIS A 93 -0.61 -11.29 -4.51
CA HIS A 93 -0.50 -10.45 -5.71
C HIS A 93 -1.87 -10.28 -6.32
N VAL A 94 -2.23 -9.03 -6.59
CA VAL A 94 -3.52 -8.61 -7.13
C VAL A 94 -3.28 -7.95 -8.49
N PRO A 95 -3.60 -8.64 -9.60
CA PRO A 95 -3.54 -8.04 -10.93
C PRO A 95 -4.55 -6.88 -11.07
N ALA A 96 -4.20 -5.92 -11.92
CA ALA A 96 -5.07 -4.82 -12.32
C ALA A 96 -6.47 -5.30 -12.74
N GLY A 97 -7.50 -4.58 -12.32
CA GLY A 97 -8.91 -4.86 -12.59
C GLY A 97 -9.53 -5.99 -11.76
N VAL A 98 -8.76 -6.68 -10.91
CA VAL A 98 -9.31 -7.65 -9.98
C VAL A 98 -9.96 -6.93 -8.80
N VAL A 99 -11.25 -7.17 -8.59
CA VAL A 99 -11.95 -6.68 -7.41
C VAL A 99 -11.42 -7.42 -6.18
N HIS A 100 -10.95 -6.66 -5.21
CA HIS A 100 -10.37 -7.20 -3.99
C HIS A 100 -10.72 -6.34 -2.76
N ALA A 101 -10.65 -6.98 -1.60
CA ALA A 101 -10.76 -6.33 -0.30
C ALA A 101 -9.78 -7.00 0.67
N PHE A 102 -9.49 -6.35 1.79
CA PHE A 102 -8.85 -7.03 2.90
C PHE A 102 -9.36 -6.52 4.24
N SER A 103 -9.21 -7.35 5.28
CA SER A 103 -9.37 -6.91 6.67
C SER A 103 -8.34 -7.57 7.58
N TYR A 104 -7.80 -6.81 8.53
CA TYR A 104 -6.92 -7.37 9.55
C TYR A 104 -7.72 -8.28 10.50
N GLY A 105 -7.16 -9.44 10.83
CA GLY A 105 -7.76 -10.37 11.77
C GLY A 105 -7.49 -10.00 13.24
N PRO A 106 -7.80 -10.93 14.17
CA PRO A 106 -7.60 -10.75 15.60
C PRO A 106 -6.25 -10.16 16.00
N GLY A 107 -6.29 -9.07 16.78
CA GLY A 107 -5.09 -8.35 17.25
C GLY A 107 -4.40 -7.47 16.21
N GLY A 108 -5.07 -7.22 15.07
CA GLY A 108 -4.55 -6.37 14.00
C GLY A 108 -3.43 -7.02 13.18
N GLY A 109 -2.73 -6.21 12.39
CA GLY A 109 -1.61 -6.69 11.60
C GLY A 109 -0.79 -5.60 10.94
N GLU A 110 0.22 -6.04 10.20
CA GLU A 110 1.14 -5.18 9.46
C GLU A 110 1.56 -5.88 8.17
N MET A 111 1.60 -5.14 7.07
CA MET A 111 1.99 -5.65 5.75
C MET A 111 2.72 -4.60 4.93
N LEU A 112 3.58 -5.07 4.03
CA LEU A 112 4.18 -4.23 2.99
C LEU A 112 3.27 -4.25 1.77
N GLU A 113 2.99 -3.08 1.21
CA GLU A 113 2.37 -2.92 -0.10
C GLU A 113 3.46 -2.46 -1.08
N VAL A 114 3.49 -3.08 -2.25
CA VAL A 114 4.35 -2.69 -3.37
C VAL A 114 3.49 -2.52 -4.61
N THR A 115 3.60 -1.35 -5.25
CA THR A 115 2.87 -1.03 -6.48
C THR A 115 3.80 -0.46 -7.55
N GLY A 116 3.36 -0.56 -8.81
CA GLY A 116 4.13 -0.09 -9.95
C GLY A 116 4.10 1.43 -10.15
N PRO A 117 4.80 1.96 -11.17
CA PRO A 117 4.97 3.41 -11.35
C PRO A 117 3.64 4.10 -11.70
N ARG A 118 2.72 3.39 -12.36
CA ARG A 118 1.38 3.88 -12.71
C ARG A 118 0.41 3.99 -11.53
N SER A 119 0.72 3.38 -10.38
CA SER A 119 -0.21 3.36 -9.24
C SER A 119 -0.49 4.75 -8.68
N GLN A 120 -1.74 5.03 -8.35
CA GLN A 120 -2.14 6.27 -7.67
C GLN A 120 -2.38 6.08 -6.16
N ALA A 121 -2.00 4.94 -5.59
CA ALA A 121 -2.25 4.60 -4.19
C ALA A 121 -1.71 5.67 -3.21
N VAL A 122 -0.44 6.06 -3.30
CA VAL A 122 0.16 7.06 -2.39
C VAL A 122 -0.52 8.44 -2.50
N THR A 123 -0.89 8.87 -3.70
CA THR A 123 -1.60 10.13 -3.91
C THR A 123 -3.01 10.08 -3.33
N MET A 124 -3.71 8.96 -3.50
CA MET A 124 -5.01 8.72 -2.91
C MET A 124 -4.95 8.67 -1.37
N PHE A 125 -3.99 7.94 -0.79
CA PHE A 125 -3.79 7.87 0.66
C PHE A 125 -3.55 9.25 1.26
N THR A 126 -2.73 10.06 0.60
CA THR A 126 -2.48 11.45 1.02
C THR A 126 -3.77 12.28 0.99
N ALA A 127 -4.60 12.12 -0.05
CA ALA A 127 -5.87 12.84 -0.15
C ALA A 127 -6.89 12.40 0.91
N LEU A 128 -6.94 11.11 1.22
CA LEU A 128 -7.82 10.56 2.27
C LEU A 128 -7.38 11.02 3.67
N ASP A 129 -6.07 11.09 3.93
CA ASP A 129 -5.53 11.63 5.17
C ASP A 129 -5.87 13.12 5.37
N GLN A 130 -5.78 13.91 4.29
CA GLN A 130 -6.19 15.32 4.30
C GLN A 130 -7.69 15.48 4.59
N LEU A 131 -8.53 14.64 3.97
CA LEU A 131 -9.97 14.61 4.22
C LEU A 131 -10.27 14.29 5.70
N ALA A 132 -9.64 13.24 6.23
CA ALA A 132 -9.77 12.86 7.63
C ALA A 132 -9.30 13.96 8.58
N SER A 133 -8.18 14.63 8.26
CA SER A 133 -7.64 15.75 9.03
C SER A 133 -8.56 16.98 9.04
N ALA A 134 -9.39 17.14 8.00
CA ALA A 134 -10.45 18.14 7.96
C ALA A 134 -11.71 17.76 8.76
N GLY A 135 -11.74 16.55 9.35
CA GLY A 135 -12.90 16.01 10.07
C GLY A 135 -13.98 15.45 9.14
N GLU A 136 -13.67 15.29 7.86
CA GLU A 136 -14.59 14.79 6.83
C GLU A 136 -14.42 13.27 6.68
N SER A 137 -15.54 12.55 6.68
CA SER A 137 -15.54 11.08 6.62
C SER A 137 -16.81 10.49 6.02
N ALA A 138 -17.66 11.34 5.41
CA ALA A 138 -18.91 10.87 4.86
C ALA A 138 -18.63 9.92 3.67
N PRO A 139 -19.36 8.80 3.54
CA PRO A 139 -19.08 7.78 2.52
C PRO A 139 -18.97 8.34 1.10
N GLU A 140 -19.81 9.30 0.74
CA GLU A 140 -19.81 9.96 -0.57
C GLU A 140 -18.52 10.72 -0.85
N GLN A 141 -17.90 11.31 0.17
CA GLN A 141 -16.64 12.04 0.05
C GLN A 141 -15.47 11.07 -0.13
N LEU A 142 -15.47 9.98 0.63
CA LEU A 142 -14.49 8.89 0.50
C LEU A 142 -14.55 8.27 -0.90
N ILE A 143 -15.76 8.00 -1.39
CA ILE A 143 -16.00 7.48 -2.75
C ILE A 143 -15.52 8.49 -3.81
N ALA A 144 -15.80 9.78 -3.64
CA ALA A 144 -15.36 10.80 -4.58
C ALA A 144 -13.82 10.91 -4.63
N VAL A 145 -13.14 10.86 -3.48
CA VAL A 145 -11.67 10.91 -3.42
C VAL A 145 -11.05 9.67 -4.05
N THR A 146 -11.55 8.47 -3.73
CA THR A 146 -11.03 7.22 -4.31
C THR A 146 -11.22 7.18 -5.84
N ALA A 147 -12.41 7.57 -6.33
CA ALA A 147 -12.71 7.64 -7.76
C ALA A 147 -11.80 8.63 -8.51
N ALA A 148 -11.51 9.80 -7.91
CA ALA A 148 -10.60 10.79 -8.50
C ALA A 148 -9.16 10.26 -8.69
N HIS A 149 -8.80 9.20 -7.96
CA HIS A 149 -7.50 8.53 -8.06
C HIS A 149 -7.57 7.16 -8.75
N GLY A 150 -8.65 6.88 -9.50
CA GLY A 150 -8.76 5.67 -10.30
C GLY A 150 -9.10 4.40 -9.51
N VAL A 151 -9.54 4.54 -8.25
CA VAL A 151 -10.07 3.43 -7.44
C VAL A 151 -11.59 3.45 -7.47
N THR A 152 -12.21 2.35 -7.87
CA THR A 152 -13.67 2.20 -7.86
C THR A 152 -14.09 1.31 -6.70
N ILE A 153 -14.86 1.87 -5.76
CA ILE A 153 -15.50 1.07 -4.70
C ILE A 153 -16.63 0.23 -5.32
N ARG A 154 -16.67 -1.05 -4.98
CA ARG A 154 -17.69 -2.02 -5.39
C ARG A 154 -18.63 -2.27 -4.21
N VAL A 155 -19.79 -1.64 -4.26
CA VAL A 155 -20.92 -1.85 -3.33
C VAL A 155 -21.97 -2.78 -3.90
#